data_AF-A0A1F9CYJ0-F1
#
_entry.id   AF-A0A1F9CYJ0-F1
#
_cell.length_a   1.000
_cell.length_b   1.000
_cell.length_c   1.000
_cell.angle_alpha   90.00
_cell.angle_beta   90.00
_cell.angle_gamma   90.00
#
_symmetry.space_group_name_H-M   'P 1'
#
loop_
_entity.id
_entity.type
_entity.pdbx_description
1 polymer ?
#
loop_
_entity_poly.entity_id
_entity_poly.type
_entity_poly.pdbx_seq_one_letter_code
_entity_poly.pdbx_strand_id
1 'polypeptide(L)'
;MTKGLREKVFLLLGIFLSLSLSSCGWLAREQTQRQMGHAAMQAQIELDAGKIQKAIDIQKEIYQKYPQDPTVRSGYIKTLESMKSSGDQAFERNDFALAGNIYEILAKNWSHFADFSQSLSFNRNFLEKKVRTSRCLYVEKQVRAHLETGDFQKALDIQEFFQKYSQDLTVRNGYIKTLESIKDRADQAFERNDFALAGCIYELLLKHISFATPLGRRLSWDREVLTKKIRSCKKILFENGLEQYRSGDLNKAISIWKSILAFDPENQEIKRTVDTTILQSKNLEKAK
;
A
#
# COMPACT_ATOMS: atom_id res chain seq x y z
N MET A 1 -29.81 23.84 -79.62
CA MET A 1 -29.23 23.01 -78.56
C MET A 1 -30.27 22.77 -77.49
N THR A 2 -30.61 21.50 -77.27
CA THR A 2 -31.85 21.00 -76.68
C THR A 2 -31.83 21.01 -75.14
N LYS A 3 -32.96 21.44 -74.55
CA LYS A 3 -33.24 21.46 -73.09
C LYS A 3 -32.84 20.16 -72.38
N GLY A 4 -33.00 19.02 -73.04
CA GLY A 4 -32.63 17.69 -72.50
C GLY A 4 -31.13 17.39 -72.39
N LEU A 5 -30.24 18.17 -73.02
CA LEU A 5 -28.78 18.00 -72.82
C LEU A 5 -28.33 18.66 -71.51
N ARG A 6 -28.97 19.76 -71.12
CA ARG A 6 -28.66 20.52 -69.90
C ARG A 6 -29.09 19.77 -68.63
N GLU A 7 -30.25 19.12 -68.63
CA GLU A 7 -30.70 18.27 -67.51
C GLU A 7 -29.81 17.03 -67.31
N LYS A 8 -29.35 16.40 -68.40
CA LYS A 8 -28.43 15.25 -68.34
C LYS A 8 -27.05 15.65 -67.79
N VAL A 9 -26.56 16.85 -68.13
CA VAL A 9 -25.31 17.39 -67.59
C VAL A 9 -25.44 17.69 -66.09
N PHE A 10 -26.57 18.24 -65.62
CA PHE A 10 -26.79 18.45 -64.18
C PHE A 10 -26.92 17.15 -63.39
N LEU A 11 -27.59 16.12 -63.94
CA LEU A 11 -27.65 14.78 -63.34
C LEU A 11 -26.26 14.13 -63.26
N LEU A 12 -25.46 14.22 -64.33
CA LEU A 12 -24.09 13.69 -64.34
C LEU A 12 -23.17 14.44 -63.38
N LEU A 13 -23.27 15.77 -63.29
CA LEU A 13 -22.54 16.57 -62.31
C LEU A 13 -22.95 16.25 -60.87
N GLY A 14 -24.24 16.08 -60.59
CA GLY A 14 -24.75 15.68 -59.27
C GLY A 14 -24.26 14.29 -58.84
N ILE A 15 -24.26 13.32 -59.77
CA ILE A 15 -23.72 11.98 -59.53
C ILE A 15 -22.20 12.04 -59.31
N PHE A 16 -21.46 12.82 -60.10
CA PHE A 16 -20.01 12.98 -59.94
C PHE A 16 -19.63 13.68 -58.63
N LEU A 17 -20.38 14.70 -58.20
CA LEU A 17 -20.23 15.37 -56.91
C LEU A 17 -20.57 14.45 -55.73
N SER A 18 -21.59 13.59 -55.86
CA SER A 18 -21.93 12.58 -54.84
C SER A 18 -20.86 11.48 -54.73
N LEU A 19 -20.25 11.07 -55.85
CA LEU A 19 -19.16 10.09 -55.88
C LEU A 19 -17.84 10.67 -55.37
N SER A 20 -17.54 11.95 -55.65
CA SER A 20 -16.34 12.62 -55.13
C SER A 20 -16.40 12.88 -53.62
N LEU A 21 -17.58 13.19 -53.08
CA LEU A 21 -17.79 13.33 -51.64
C LEU A 21 -17.69 11.98 -50.90
N SER A 22 -18.10 10.89 -51.55
CA SER A 22 -17.98 9.53 -51.02
C SER A 22 -16.52 9.05 -50.93
N SER A 23 -15.67 9.46 -51.88
CA SER A 23 -14.26 9.06 -51.95
C SER A 23 -13.40 9.67 -50.85
N CYS A 24 -13.65 10.92 -50.45
CA CYS A 24 -12.91 11.56 -49.37
C CYS A 24 -13.31 11.04 -47.98
N GLY A 25 -14.59 10.69 -47.79
CA GLY A 25 -15.08 10.11 -46.54
C GLY A 25 -14.52 8.71 -46.26
N TRP A 26 -14.31 7.89 -47.29
CA TRP A 26 -13.76 6.54 -47.17
C TRP A 26 -12.27 6.55 -46.76
N LEU A 27 -11.45 7.37 -47.41
CA LEU A 27 -10.02 7.53 -47.10
C LEU A 27 -9.80 8.05 -45.67
N ALA A 28 -10.56 9.06 -45.23
CA ALA A 28 -10.48 9.58 -43.87
C ALA A 28 -10.85 8.51 -42.83
N ARG A 29 -11.90 7.71 -43.10
CA ARG A 29 -12.34 6.63 -42.21
C ARG A 29 -11.32 5.50 -42.12
N GLU A 30 -10.70 5.12 -43.24
CA GLU A 30 -9.65 4.09 -43.26
C GLU A 30 -8.40 4.55 -42.49
N GLN A 31 -8.01 5.82 -42.65
CA GLN A 31 -6.89 6.40 -41.90
C GLN A 31 -7.17 6.43 -40.38
N THR A 32 -8.36 6.84 -39.95
CA THR A 32 -8.77 6.81 -38.54
C THR A 32 -8.76 5.38 -37.99
N GLN A 33 -9.26 4.39 -38.75
CA GLN A 33 -9.23 2.99 -38.34
C GLN A 33 -7.79 2.46 -38.16
N ARG A 34 -6.86 2.80 -39.06
CA ARG A 34 -5.45 2.40 -38.94
C ARG A 34 -4.79 3.03 -37.72
N GLN A 35 -4.98 4.34 -37.49
CA GLN A 35 -4.44 5.03 -36.32
C GLN A 35 -4.97 4.45 -35.01
N MET A 36 -6.26 4.11 -34.98
CA MET A 36 -6.91 3.54 -33.82
C MET A 36 -6.46 2.09 -33.56
N GLY A 37 -6.27 1.28 -34.62
CA GLY A 37 -5.67 -0.05 -34.52
C GLY A 37 -4.24 -0.01 -33.96
N HIS A 38 -3.40 0.91 -34.47
CA HIS A 38 -2.04 1.11 -33.95
C HIS A 38 -2.04 1.53 -32.47
N ALA A 39 -2.93 2.44 -32.09
CA ALA A 39 -3.00 2.91 -30.71
C ALA A 39 -3.61 1.92 -29.73
N ALA A 40 -4.58 1.11 -30.16
CA ALA A 40 -5.07 -0.01 -29.36
C ALA A 40 -3.95 -1.02 -29.10
N MET A 41 -3.17 -1.35 -30.14
CA MET A 41 -2.01 -2.22 -30.02
C MET A 41 -0.95 -1.63 -29.08
N GLN A 42 -0.57 -0.35 -29.27
CA GLN A 42 0.42 0.30 -28.41
C GLN A 42 -0.06 0.41 -26.97
N ALA A 43 -1.33 0.77 -26.74
CA ALA A 43 -1.90 0.84 -25.40
C ALA A 43 -1.83 -0.53 -24.71
N GLN A 44 -2.14 -1.63 -25.42
CA GLN A 44 -2.01 -2.98 -24.86
C GLN A 44 -0.56 -3.33 -24.53
N ILE A 45 0.40 -3.00 -25.40
CA ILE A 45 1.84 -3.19 -25.11
C ILE A 45 2.25 -2.44 -23.84
N GLU A 46 1.83 -1.18 -23.68
CA GLU A 46 2.13 -0.39 -22.49
C GLU A 46 1.43 -0.98 -21.24
N LEU A 47 0.22 -1.53 -21.35
CA LEU A 47 -0.46 -2.24 -20.26
C LEU A 47 0.29 -3.49 -19.83
N ASP A 48 0.70 -4.32 -20.79
CA ASP A 48 1.47 -5.54 -20.55
C ASP A 48 2.84 -5.22 -19.92
N ALA A 49 3.40 -4.05 -20.25
CA ALA A 49 4.62 -3.52 -19.63
C ALA A 49 4.38 -2.82 -18.27
N GLY A 50 3.16 -2.80 -17.74
CA GLY A 50 2.79 -2.15 -16.48
C GLY A 50 2.76 -0.61 -16.51
N LYS A 51 2.88 0.01 -17.70
CA LYS A 51 2.89 1.46 -17.91
C LYS A 51 1.47 1.99 -18.14
N ILE A 52 0.63 1.77 -17.14
CA ILE A 52 -0.83 1.93 -17.22
C ILE A 52 -1.26 3.37 -17.56
N GLN A 53 -0.54 4.38 -17.04
CA GLN A 53 -0.83 5.78 -17.38
C GLN A 53 -0.57 6.08 -18.86
N LYS A 54 0.48 5.48 -19.46
CA LYS A 54 0.77 5.70 -20.88
C LYS A 54 -0.31 5.09 -21.77
N ALA A 55 -0.83 3.92 -21.41
CA ALA A 55 -1.92 3.28 -22.15
C ALA A 55 -3.18 4.15 -22.23
N ILE A 56 -3.56 4.79 -21.12
CA ILE A 56 -4.73 5.68 -21.10
C ILE A 56 -4.46 7.00 -21.83
N ASP A 57 -3.23 7.52 -21.77
CA ASP A 57 -2.83 8.75 -22.47
C ASP A 57 -2.90 8.58 -24.00
N ILE A 58 -2.45 7.43 -24.51
CA ILE A 58 -2.52 7.09 -25.95
C ILE A 58 -3.99 7.12 -26.44
N GLN A 59 -4.90 6.50 -25.69
CA GLN A 59 -6.31 6.45 -26.08
C GLN A 59 -6.98 7.82 -25.94
N LYS A 60 -6.66 8.55 -24.87
CA LYS A 60 -7.13 9.92 -24.65
C LYS A 60 -6.78 10.84 -25.82
N GLU A 61 -5.54 10.78 -26.32
CA GLU A 61 -5.10 11.62 -27.42
C GLU A 61 -5.92 11.39 -28.69
N ILE A 62 -6.23 10.14 -29.01
CA ILE A 62 -7.03 9.81 -30.20
C ILE A 62 -8.49 10.19 -30.02
N TYR A 63 -9.04 9.95 -28.83
CA TYR A 63 -10.42 10.36 -28.53
C TYR A 63 -10.59 11.87 -28.63
N GLN A 64 -9.61 12.65 -28.19
CA GLN A 64 -9.62 14.11 -28.33
C GLN A 64 -9.59 14.59 -29.79
N LYS A 65 -8.89 13.86 -30.68
CA LYS A 65 -8.86 14.17 -32.12
C LYS A 65 -10.17 13.81 -32.83
N TYR A 66 -10.84 12.74 -32.38
CA TYR A 66 -12.03 12.18 -33.06
C TYR A 66 -13.17 11.82 -32.07
N PRO A 67 -13.69 12.78 -31.28
CA PRO A 67 -14.62 12.47 -30.17
C PRO A 67 -16.01 11.98 -30.62
N GLN A 68 -16.38 12.26 -31.87
CA GLN A 68 -17.66 11.85 -32.46
C GLN A 68 -17.56 10.54 -33.26
N ASP A 69 -16.36 9.96 -33.41
CA ASP A 69 -16.21 8.68 -34.11
C ASP A 69 -16.59 7.52 -33.17
N PRO A 70 -17.65 6.74 -33.48
CA PRO A 70 -18.11 5.66 -32.62
C PRO A 70 -17.09 4.52 -32.49
N THR A 71 -16.22 4.35 -33.49
CA THR A 71 -15.17 3.33 -33.49
C THR A 71 -14.06 3.69 -32.50
N VAL A 72 -13.67 4.97 -32.47
CA VAL A 72 -12.69 5.49 -31.51
C VAL A 72 -13.22 5.39 -30.08
N ARG A 73 -14.49 5.78 -29.86
CA ARG A 73 -15.15 5.61 -28.55
C ARG A 73 -15.18 4.14 -28.12
N SER A 74 -15.56 3.23 -29.01
CA SER A 74 -15.60 1.80 -28.70
C SER A 74 -14.21 1.22 -28.38
N GLY A 75 -13.17 1.65 -29.10
CA GLY A 75 -11.79 1.29 -28.82
C GLY A 75 -11.35 1.74 -27.43
N TYR A 76 -11.63 3.00 -27.08
CA TYR A 76 -11.28 3.54 -25.77
C TYR A 76 -12.00 2.79 -24.63
N ILE A 77 -13.30 2.53 -24.78
CA ILE A 77 -14.07 1.71 -23.82
C ILE A 77 -13.41 0.34 -23.62
N LYS A 78 -13.03 -0.36 -24.70
CA LYS A 78 -12.36 -1.66 -24.61
C LYS A 78 -11.04 -1.60 -23.83
N THR A 79 -10.23 -0.56 -24.04
CA THR A 79 -8.99 -0.38 -23.27
C THR A 79 -9.28 -0.15 -21.78
N LEU A 80 -10.27 0.67 -21.45
CA LEU A 80 -10.65 0.94 -20.05
C LEU A 80 -11.18 -0.34 -19.36
N GLU A 81 -11.96 -1.16 -20.06
CA GLU A 81 -12.41 -2.47 -19.57
C GLU A 81 -11.24 -3.44 -19.37
N SER A 82 -10.29 -3.48 -20.32
CA SER A 82 -9.06 -4.29 -20.20
C SER A 82 -8.26 -3.87 -18.96
N MET A 83 -8.08 -2.57 -18.73
CA MET A 83 -7.44 -2.05 -17.51
C MET A 83 -8.17 -2.49 -16.26
N LYS A 84 -9.49 -2.31 -16.19
CA LYS A 84 -10.29 -2.73 -15.04
C LYS A 84 -10.19 -4.23 -14.78
N SER A 85 -10.23 -5.05 -15.84
CA SER A 85 -10.03 -6.51 -15.77
C SER A 85 -8.64 -6.86 -15.23
N SER A 86 -7.57 -6.20 -15.69
CA SER A 86 -6.23 -6.38 -15.14
C SER A 86 -6.15 -6.00 -13.66
N GLY A 87 -6.85 -4.93 -13.26
CA GLY A 87 -6.96 -4.53 -11.86
C GLY A 87 -7.69 -5.57 -11.01
N ASP A 88 -8.76 -6.17 -11.52
CA ASP A 88 -9.50 -7.23 -10.84
C ASP A 88 -8.65 -8.52 -10.72
N GLN A 89 -7.94 -8.92 -11.78
CA GLN A 89 -7.04 -10.07 -11.75
C GLN A 89 -5.88 -9.87 -10.77
N ALA A 90 -5.27 -8.69 -10.74
CA ALA A 90 -4.23 -8.36 -9.76
C ALA A 90 -4.79 -8.44 -8.32
N PHE A 91 -6.02 -7.96 -8.12
CA PHE A 91 -6.70 -8.02 -6.83
C PHE A 91 -6.96 -9.48 -6.39
N GLU A 92 -7.46 -10.32 -7.28
CA GLU A 92 -7.69 -11.76 -7.03
C GLU A 92 -6.40 -12.51 -6.70
N ARG A 93 -5.28 -12.11 -7.31
CA ARG A 93 -3.94 -12.65 -7.04
C ARG A 93 -3.29 -12.09 -5.78
N ASN A 94 -3.98 -11.25 -5.00
CA ASN A 94 -3.46 -10.53 -3.84
C ASN A 94 -2.25 -9.61 -4.15
N ASP A 95 -2.13 -9.16 -5.40
CA ASP A 95 -1.24 -8.06 -5.78
C ASP A 95 -1.99 -6.73 -5.64
N PHE A 96 -2.23 -6.39 -4.38
CA PHE A 96 -3.00 -5.20 -4.01
C PHE A 96 -2.29 -3.88 -4.35
N ALA A 97 -0.96 -3.90 -4.50
CA ALA A 97 -0.18 -2.74 -4.91
C ALA A 97 -0.49 -2.40 -6.38
N LEU A 98 -0.35 -3.39 -7.27
CA LEU A 98 -0.68 -3.22 -8.68
C LEU A 98 -2.17 -2.89 -8.84
N ALA A 99 -3.06 -3.70 -8.26
CA ALA A 99 -4.50 -3.50 -8.36
C ALA A 99 -4.90 -2.08 -7.95
N GLY A 100 -4.43 -1.62 -6.79
CA GLY A 100 -4.70 -0.27 -6.28
C GLY A 100 -4.24 0.83 -7.23
N ASN A 101 -3.06 0.68 -7.83
CA ASN A 101 -2.53 1.64 -8.80
C ASN A 101 -3.41 1.70 -10.07
N ILE A 102 -3.82 0.53 -10.60
CA ILE A 102 -4.71 0.48 -11.78
C ILE A 102 -6.01 1.24 -11.53
N TYR A 103 -6.69 0.95 -10.41
CA TYR A 103 -7.95 1.62 -10.07
C TYR A 103 -7.75 3.11 -9.81
N GLU A 104 -6.62 3.51 -9.23
CA GLU A 104 -6.31 4.91 -8.96
C GLU A 104 -6.09 5.70 -10.25
N ILE A 105 -5.39 5.12 -11.23
CA ILE A 105 -5.23 5.73 -12.56
C ILE A 105 -6.59 5.91 -13.23
N LEU A 106 -7.44 4.87 -13.24
CA LEU A 106 -8.80 4.97 -13.77
C LEU A 106 -9.61 6.06 -13.06
N ALA A 107 -9.53 6.15 -11.72
CA ALA A 107 -10.26 7.14 -10.93
C ALA A 107 -9.77 8.58 -11.20
N LYS A 108 -8.45 8.80 -11.29
CA LYS A 108 -7.85 10.11 -11.57
C LYS A 108 -8.20 10.63 -12.96
N ASN A 109 -8.33 9.74 -13.93
CA ASN A 109 -8.64 10.09 -15.31
C ASN A 109 -10.15 10.09 -15.61
N TRP A 110 -11.02 9.88 -14.60
CA TRP A 110 -12.47 9.74 -14.79
C TRP A 110 -13.11 10.88 -15.60
N SER A 111 -12.68 12.11 -15.38
CA SER A 111 -13.20 13.29 -16.09
C SER A 111 -12.96 13.23 -17.61
N HIS A 112 -11.97 12.47 -18.08
CA HIS A 112 -11.63 12.37 -19.50
C HIS A 112 -12.50 11.40 -20.30
N PHE A 113 -13.29 10.56 -19.63
CA PHE A 113 -14.20 9.61 -20.25
C PHE A 113 -15.59 9.63 -19.60
N ALA A 114 -15.90 10.69 -18.86
CA ALA A 114 -17.15 10.83 -18.12
C ALA A 114 -18.38 10.86 -19.06
N ASP A 115 -18.21 11.40 -20.27
CA ASP A 115 -19.23 11.55 -21.30
C ASP A 115 -19.77 10.22 -21.86
N PHE A 116 -18.99 9.14 -21.78
CA PHE A 116 -19.43 7.78 -22.14
C PHE A 116 -19.33 6.79 -20.98
N SER A 117 -19.25 7.28 -19.74
CA SER A 117 -19.10 6.44 -18.54
C SER A 117 -20.25 5.45 -18.31
N GLN A 118 -21.44 5.70 -18.85
CA GLN A 118 -22.58 4.79 -18.79
C GLN A 118 -22.36 3.48 -19.57
N SER A 119 -21.40 3.47 -20.51
CA SER A 119 -21.04 2.28 -21.30
C SER A 119 -19.98 1.41 -20.62
N LEU A 120 -19.46 1.82 -19.46
CA LEU A 120 -18.46 1.07 -18.70
C LEU A 120 -19.13 0.13 -17.69
N SER A 121 -18.50 -1.02 -17.44
CA SER A 121 -18.91 -2.01 -16.43
C SER A 121 -18.67 -1.53 -14.99
N PHE A 122 -18.06 -0.36 -14.83
CA PHE A 122 -17.70 0.22 -13.55
C PHE A 122 -18.03 1.71 -13.51
N ASN A 123 -18.18 2.24 -12.29
CA ASN A 123 -18.39 3.67 -12.06
C ASN A 123 -17.34 4.24 -11.11
N ARG A 124 -17.34 5.56 -10.94
CA ARG A 124 -16.40 6.26 -10.04
C ARG A 124 -16.42 5.71 -8.61
N ASN A 125 -17.61 5.46 -8.07
CA ASN A 125 -17.77 4.92 -6.72
C ASN A 125 -17.14 3.53 -6.56
N PHE A 126 -17.28 2.67 -7.59
CA PHE A 126 -16.61 1.37 -7.64
C PHE A 126 -15.08 1.54 -7.57
N LEU A 127 -14.52 2.43 -8.38
CA LEU A 127 -13.07 2.67 -8.40
C LEU A 127 -12.57 3.19 -7.06
N GLU A 128 -13.23 4.20 -6.48
CA GLU A 128 -12.88 4.75 -5.17
C GLU A 128 -12.92 3.67 -4.07
N LYS A 129 -13.94 2.80 -4.08
CA LYS A 129 -14.02 1.66 -3.16
C LYS A 129 -12.87 0.67 -3.38
N LYS A 130 -12.55 0.33 -4.64
CA LYS A 130 -11.48 -0.62 -4.99
C LYS A 130 -10.08 -0.07 -4.67
N VAL A 131 -9.81 1.21 -4.92
CA VAL A 131 -8.57 1.89 -4.50
C VAL A 131 -8.39 1.79 -2.99
N ARG A 132 -9.42 2.18 -2.22
CA ARG A 132 -9.37 2.12 -0.76
C ARG A 132 -9.13 0.69 -0.27
N THR A 133 -9.90 -0.27 -0.77
CA THR A 133 -9.81 -1.68 -0.34
C THR A 133 -8.42 -2.26 -0.64
N SER A 134 -7.91 -2.03 -1.86
CA SER A 134 -6.58 -2.49 -2.26
C SER A 134 -5.49 -1.89 -1.37
N ARG A 135 -5.56 -0.59 -1.07
CA ARG A 135 -4.59 0.06 -0.17
C ARG A 135 -4.63 -0.52 1.25
N CYS A 136 -5.82 -0.77 1.80
CA CYS A 136 -5.97 -1.38 3.12
C CYS A 136 -5.31 -2.77 3.16
N LEU A 137 -5.64 -3.62 2.18
CA LEU A 137 -5.11 -4.99 2.11
C LEU A 137 -3.60 -5.02 1.83
N TYR A 138 -3.08 -4.08 1.02
CA TYR A 138 -1.64 -3.91 0.81
C TYR A 138 -0.91 -3.57 2.11
N VAL A 139 -1.44 -2.60 2.87
CA VAL A 139 -0.89 -2.22 4.17
C VAL A 139 -0.96 -3.36 5.17
N GLU A 140 -2.09 -4.06 5.26
CA GLU A 140 -2.22 -5.23 6.13
C GLU A 140 -1.21 -6.33 5.79
N LYS A 141 -0.94 -6.56 4.50
CA LYS A 141 0.07 -7.52 4.04
C LYS A 141 1.48 -7.12 4.47
N GLN A 142 1.84 -5.84 4.31
CA GLN A 142 3.15 -5.30 4.72
C GLN A 142 3.34 -5.39 6.24
N VAL A 143 2.32 -4.96 7.01
CA VAL A 143 2.33 -5.04 8.47
C VAL A 143 2.49 -6.49 8.92
N ARG A 144 1.71 -7.43 8.35
CA ARG A 144 1.81 -8.85 8.69
C ARG A 144 3.21 -9.41 8.44
N ALA A 145 3.82 -9.10 7.30
CA ALA A 145 5.18 -9.53 7.00
C ALA A 145 6.18 -9.04 8.06
N HIS A 146 6.09 -7.77 8.49
CA HIS A 146 6.94 -7.25 9.56
C HIS A 146 6.65 -7.88 10.92
N LEU A 147 5.40 -8.18 11.25
CA LEU A 147 5.04 -8.90 12.48
C LEU A 147 5.57 -10.34 12.50
N GLU A 148 5.63 -11.00 11.33
CA GLU A 148 6.19 -12.35 11.17
C GLU A 148 7.72 -12.37 11.32
N THR A 149 8.41 -11.33 10.83
CA THR A 149 9.88 -11.20 10.99
C THR A 149 10.30 -10.63 12.33
N GLY A 150 9.36 -10.15 13.16
CA GLY A 150 9.66 -9.50 14.44
C GLY A 150 10.10 -8.03 14.29
N ASP A 151 9.97 -7.44 13.11
CA ASP A 151 10.25 -6.03 12.82
C ASP A 151 9.11 -5.12 13.33
N PHE A 152 8.82 -5.17 14.64
CA PHE A 152 7.68 -4.48 15.23
C PHE A 152 7.70 -2.96 15.01
N GLN A 153 8.88 -2.34 15.00
CA GLN A 153 9.00 -0.91 14.70
C GLN A 153 8.50 -0.60 13.29
N LYS A 154 8.92 -1.37 12.27
CA LYS A 154 8.46 -1.16 10.89
C LYS A 154 6.96 -1.40 10.75
N ALA A 155 6.41 -2.38 11.47
CA ALA A 155 4.96 -2.60 11.53
C ALA A 155 4.21 -1.38 12.09
N LEU A 156 4.80 -0.69 13.08
CA LEU A 156 4.27 0.56 13.63
C LEU A 156 4.57 1.77 12.76
N ASP A 157 5.66 1.84 12.02
CA ASP A 157 6.00 2.99 11.17
C ASP A 157 5.02 3.18 10.00
N ILE A 158 4.31 2.12 9.60
CA ILE A 158 3.23 2.17 8.60
C ILE A 158 1.99 2.96 9.12
N GLN A 159 2.05 3.48 10.35
CA GLN A 159 1.06 4.31 11.03
C GLN A 159 0.62 5.58 10.28
N GLU A 160 1.46 6.17 9.41
CA GLU A 160 1.08 7.34 8.60
C GLU A 160 -0.17 7.08 7.74
N PHE A 161 -0.31 5.85 7.22
CA PHE A 161 -1.50 5.45 6.47
C PHE A 161 -2.77 5.50 7.33
N PHE A 162 -2.69 4.99 8.56
CA PHE A 162 -3.82 4.93 9.47
C PHE A 162 -4.27 6.32 9.94
N GLN A 163 -3.34 7.27 10.07
CA GLN A 163 -3.69 8.67 10.39
C GLN A 163 -4.53 9.31 9.28
N LYS A 164 -4.11 9.12 8.02
CA LYS A 164 -4.78 9.68 6.84
C LYS A 164 -6.22 9.18 6.66
N TYR A 165 -6.49 7.93 7.08
CA TYR A 165 -7.80 7.30 6.97
C TYR A 165 -8.41 6.99 8.35
N SER A 166 -8.06 7.79 9.36
CA SER A 166 -8.45 7.55 10.76
C SER A 166 -9.97 7.51 10.98
N GLN A 167 -10.77 8.14 10.11
CA GLN A 167 -12.23 8.10 10.13
C GLN A 167 -12.82 6.83 9.49
N ASP A 168 -12.03 6.07 8.72
CA ASP A 168 -12.47 4.80 8.15
C ASP A 168 -12.39 3.70 9.23
N LEU A 169 -13.55 3.14 9.58
CA LEU A 169 -13.67 2.12 10.61
C LEU A 169 -12.86 0.86 10.29
N THR A 170 -12.71 0.50 9.01
CA THR A 170 -11.96 -0.69 8.58
C THR A 170 -10.48 -0.49 8.86
N VAL A 171 -9.94 0.66 8.44
CA VAL A 171 -8.54 1.04 8.66
C VAL A 171 -8.25 1.14 10.15
N ARG A 172 -9.13 1.80 10.91
CA ARG A 172 -8.99 1.91 12.36
C ARG A 172 -8.97 0.55 13.06
N ASN A 173 -9.88 -0.36 12.69
CA ASN A 173 -9.93 -1.70 13.27
C ASN A 173 -8.70 -2.53 12.90
N GLY A 174 -8.19 -2.38 11.67
CA GLY A 174 -6.93 -3.00 11.24
C GLY A 174 -5.75 -2.55 12.11
N TYR A 175 -5.65 -1.25 12.42
CA TYR A 175 -4.61 -0.72 13.30
C TYR A 175 -4.70 -1.27 14.72
N ILE A 176 -5.91 -1.32 15.30
CA ILE A 176 -6.15 -1.90 16.62
C ILE A 176 -5.69 -3.36 16.65
N LYS A 177 -6.03 -4.14 15.61
CA LYS A 177 -5.60 -5.54 15.49
C LYS A 177 -4.08 -5.68 15.43
N THR A 178 -3.38 -4.79 14.74
CA THR A 178 -1.91 -4.74 14.71
C THR A 178 -1.34 -4.49 16.10
N LEU A 179 -1.85 -3.49 16.81
CA LEU A 179 -1.44 -3.13 18.16
C LEU A 179 -1.65 -4.27 19.16
N GLU A 180 -2.81 -4.93 19.12
CA GLU A 180 -3.07 -6.13 19.92
C GLU A 180 -2.13 -7.28 19.56
N SER A 181 -1.89 -7.53 18.27
CA SER A 181 -0.98 -8.59 17.83
C SER A 181 0.46 -8.37 18.32
N ILE A 182 0.93 -7.12 18.34
CA ILE A 182 2.25 -6.77 18.89
C ILE A 182 2.29 -7.01 20.40
N LYS A 183 1.24 -6.64 21.14
CA LYS A 183 1.15 -6.94 22.57
C LYS A 183 1.15 -8.45 22.82
N ASP A 184 0.37 -9.22 22.06
CA ASP A 184 0.30 -10.68 22.21
C ASP A 184 1.69 -11.31 22.00
N ARG A 185 2.51 -10.77 21.08
CA ARG A 185 3.91 -11.20 20.92
C ARG A 185 4.77 -10.86 22.14
N ALA A 186 4.58 -9.70 22.75
CA ALA A 186 5.26 -9.35 24.00
C ALA A 186 4.84 -10.27 25.16
N ASP A 187 3.54 -10.56 25.28
CA ASP A 187 3.00 -11.49 26.28
C ASP A 187 3.55 -12.92 26.07
N GLN A 188 3.62 -13.40 24.83
CA GLN A 188 4.25 -14.69 24.50
C GLN A 188 5.74 -14.73 24.82
N ALA A 189 6.49 -13.66 24.53
CA ALA A 189 7.90 -13.57 24.90
C ALA A 189 8.08 -13.61 26.42
N PHE A 190 7.20 -12.92 27.16
CA PHE A 190 7.18 -12.94 28.62
C PHE A 190 6.91 -14.34 29.18
N GLU A 191 5.89 -15.05 28.65
CA GLU A 191 5.55 -16.43 29.04
C GLU A 191 6.68 -17.43 28.75
N ARG A 192 7.50 -17.17 27.73
CA ARG A 192 8.69 -17.97 27.39
C ARG A 192 9.94 -17.58 28.19
N ASN A 193 9.81 -16.69 29.17
CA ASN A 193 10.91 -16.12 29.95
C ASN A 193 11.92 -15.29 29.12
N ASP A 194 11.58 -14.88 27.90
CA ASP A 194 12.35 -13.91 27.13
C ASP A 194 11.98 -12.48 27.55
N PHE A 195 12.36 -12.15 28.78
CA PHE A 195 12.01 -10.88 29.41
C PHE A 195 12.67 -9.67 28.72
N ALA A 196 13.80 -9.87 28.05
CA ALA A 196 14.47 -8.82 27.29
C ALA A 196 13.65 -8.44 26.06
N LEU A 197 13.25 -9.42 25.25
CA LEU A 197 12.39 -9.19 24.09
C LEU A 197 11.03 -8.63 24.52
N ALA A 198 10.40 -9.23 25.54
CA ALA A 198 9.13 -8.74 26.07
C ALA A 198 9.22 -7.27 26.51
N GLY A 199 10.27 -6.92 27.27
CA GLY A 199 10.54 -5.54 27.70
C GLY A 199 10.67 -4.57 26.53
N CYS A 200 11.44 -4.93 25.51
CA CYS A 200 11.59 -4.14 24.28
C CYS A 200 10.25 -3.89 23.58
N ILE A 201 9.41 -4.92 23.42
CA ILE A 201 8.13 -4.79 22.70
C ILE A 201 7.13 -3.96 23.53
N TYR A 202 7.05 -4.16 24.85
CA TYR A 202 6.18 -3.34 25.69
C TYR A 202 6.60 -1.86 25.70
N GLU A 203 7.92 -1.59 25.76
CA GLU A 203 8.44 -0.22 25.69
C GLU A 203 8.15 0.42 24.35
N LEU A 204 8.27 -0.34 23.26
CA LEU A 204 7.90 0.10 21.93
C LEU A 204 6.41 0.51 21.88
N LEU A 205 5.51 -0.34 22.39
CA LEU A 205 4.09 0.01 22.48
C LEU A 205 3.84 1.26 23.35
N LEU A 206 4.57 1.40 24.45
CA LEU A 206 4.47 2.54 25.36
C LEU A 206 4.87 3.86 24.68
N LYS A 207 5.91 3.85 23.83
CA LYS A 207 6.33 5.01 23.03
C LYS A 207 5.27 5.44 22.02
N HIS A 208 4.55 4.48 21.44
CA HIS A 208 3.50 4.75 20.44
C HIS A 208 2.10 4.96 21.05
N ILE A 209 1.96 4.94 22.38
CA ILE A 209 0.65 4.98 23.04
C ILE A 209 -0.12 6.29 22.82
N SER A 210 0.58 7.42 22.63
CA SER A 210 -0.06 8.72 22.37
C SER A 210 -0.96 8.65 21.14
N PHE A 211 -0.53 7.92 20.12
CA PHE A 211 -1.28 7.71 18.89
C PHE A 211 -2.39 6.66 19.01
N ALA A 212 -2.28 5.77 20.00
CA ALA A 212 -3.32 4.82 20.35
C ALA A 212 -4.43 5.46 21.22
N THR A 213 -4.16 6.59 21.88
CA THR A 213 -5.12 7.28 22.77
C THR A 213 -6.49 7.56 22.11
N PRO A 214 -6.59 8.03 20.85
CA PRO A 214 -7.89 8.22 20.18
C PRO A 214 -8.67 6.92 19.95
N LEU A 215 -8.03 5.75 20.08
CA LEU A 215 -8.66 4.44 19.96
C LEU A 215 -9.33 4.01 21.28
N GLY A 216 -8.97 4.64 22.41
CA GLY A 216 -9.66 4.53 23.70
C GLY A 216 -9.82 3.09 24.22
N ARG A 217 -10.99 2.79 24.81
CA ARG A 217 -11.39 1.50 25.43
C ARG A 217 -11.39 0.28 24.49
N ARG A 218 -10.89 0.40 23.26
CA ARG A 218 -10.82 -0.71 22.30
C ARG A 218 -9.57 -1.57 22.45
N LEU A 219 -8.52 -1.04 23.07
CA LEU A 219 -7.33 -1.81 23.37
C LEU A 219 -7.49 -2.57 24.69
N SER A 220 -6.94 -3.77 24.75
CA SER A 220 -6.93 -4.62 25.96
C SER A 220 -5.93 -4.15 27.03
N TRP A 221 -5.27 -3.02 26.78
CA TRP A 221 -4.16 -2.50 27.55
C TRP A 221 -4.10 -0.97 27.49
N ASP A 222 -3.44 -0.41 28.48
CA ASP A 222 -3.19 1.02 28.59
C ASP A 222 -1.76 1.28 29.07
N ARG A 223 -1.48 2.56 29.37
CA ARG A 223 -0.19 3.01 29.87
C ARG A 223 0.20 2.27 31.15
N GLU A 224 -0.74 2.07 32.06
CA GLU A 224 -0.47 1.48 33.36
C GLU A 224 -0.11 0.00 33.22
N VAL A 225 -0.87 -0.74 32.40
CA VAL A 225 -0.61 -2.15 32.09
C VAL A 225 0.79 -2.33 31.50
N LEU A 226 1.14 -1.56 30.47
CA LEU A 226 2.47 -1.65 29.84
C LEU A 226 3.57 -1.28 30.83
N THR A 227 3.42 -0.20 31.59
CA THR A 227 4.40 0.23 32.61
C THR A 227 4.63 -0.87 33.65
N LYS A 228 3.57 -1.55 34.09
CA LYS A 228 3.65 -2.67 35.04
C LYS A 228 4.38 -3.87 34.43
N LYS A 229 4.09 -4.22 33.18
CA LYS A 229 4.77 -5.30 32.46
C LYS A 229 6.27 -5.01 32.28
N ILE A 230 6.63 -3.81 31.83
CA ILE A 230 8.03 -3.35 31.73
C ILE A 230 8.74 -3.45 33.07
N ARG A 231 8.13 -2.95 34.15
CA ARG A 231 8.69 -3.07 35.52
C ARG A 231 8.93 -4.52 35.92
N SER A 232 8.02 -5.42 35.55
CA SER A 232 8.14 -6.85 35.85
C SER A 232 9.32 -7.48 35.09
N CYS A 233 9.47 -7.19 33.79
CA CYS A 233 10.64 -7.63 33.01
C CYS A 233 11.96 -7.16 33.64
N LYS A 234 12.05 -5.87 34.01
CA LYS A 234 13.24 -5.31 34.65
C LYS A 234 13.59 -6.02 35.95
N LYS A 235 12.59 -6.23 36.81
CA LYS A 235 12.78 -6.89 38.11
C LYS A 235 13.33 -8.30 37.93
N ILE A 236 12.71 -9.10 37.06
CA ILE A 236 13.12 -10.49 36.85
C ILE A 236 14.53 -10.56 36.23
N LEU A 237 14.83 -9.74 35.22
CA LEU A 237 16.17 -9.68 34.64
C LEU A 237 17.22 -9.27 35.68
N PHE A 238 16.89 -8.31 36.54
CA PHE A 238 17.80 -7.88 37.59
C PHE A 238 18.11 -9.00 38.59
N GLU A 239 17.08 -9.72 39.04
CA GLU A 239 17.19 -10.88 39.93
C GLU A 239 18.00 -12.01 39.28
N ASN A 240 17.74 -12.32 38.00
CA ASN A 240 18.52 -13.32 37.24
C ASN A 240 20.00 -12.92 37.13
N GLY A 241 20.30 -11.65 36.87
CA GLY A 241 21.68 -11.15 36.83
C GLY A 241 22.38 -11.26 38.18
N LEU A 242 21.66 -10.98 39.29
CA LEU A 242 22.19 -11.17 40.64
C LEU A 242 22.48 -12.64 40.97
N GLU A 243 21.68 -13.57 40.47
CA GLU A 243 21.94 -15.01 40.62
C GLU A 243 23.26 -15.40 39.95
N GLN A 244 23.47 -15.00 38.69
CA GLN A 244 24.72 -15.28 37.97
C GLN A 244 25.93 -14.58 38.62
N TYR A 245 25.74 -13.36 39.11
CA TYR A 245 26.77 -12.64 39.86
C TYR A 245 27.20 -13.43 41.11
N ARG A 246 26.24 -13.94 41.88
CA ARG A 246 26.49 -14.74 43.09
C ARG A 246 27.13 -16.09 42.79
N SER A 247 26.86 -16.67 41.63
CA SER A 247 27.54 -17.90 41.17
C SER A 247 28.93 -17.64 40.59
N GLY A 248 29.39 -16.39 40.54
CA GLY A 248 30.69 -15.99 40.01
C GLY A 248 30.75 -15.84 38.48
N ASP A 249 29.62 -16.03 37.77
CA ASP A 249 29.54 -15.82 36.32
C ASP A 249 29.24 -14.34 36.01
N LEU A 250 30.29 -13.52 36.19
CA LEU A 250 30.19 -12.07 36.01
C LEU A 250 29.85 -11.68 34.56
N ASN A 251 30.34 -12.43 33.58
CA ASN A 251 30.08 -12.15 32.16
C ASN A 251 28.60 -12.32 31.83
N LYS A 252 27.98 -13.39 32.32
CA LYS A 252 26.55 -13.63 32.12
C LYS A 252 25.69 -12.64 32.92
N ALA A 253 26.08 -12.28 34.14
CA ALA A 253 25.42 -11.23 34.91
C ALA A 253 25.42 -9.88 34.15
N ILE A 254 26.58 -9.45 33.63
CA ILE A 254 26.72 -8.24 32.81
C ILE A 254 25.83 -8.31 31.57
N SER A 255 25.81 -9.45 30.87
CA SER A 255 24.98 -9.64 29.69
C SER A 255 23.48 -9.46 30.00
N ILE A 256 23.00 -10.10 31.07
CA ILE A 256 21.60 -10.00 31.52
C ILE A 256 21.26 -8.55 31.88
N TRP A 257 22.08 -7.86 32.67
CA TRP A 257 21.78 -6.47 33.03
C TRP A 257 21.85 -5.52 31.84
N LYS A 258 22.77 -5.71 30.90
CA LYS A 258 22.78 -4.95 29.63
C LYS A 258 21.51 -5.14 28.82
N SER A 259 20.87 -6.30 28.90
CA SER A 259 19.59 -6.53 28.21
C SER A 259 18.45 -5.63 28.75
N ILE A 260 18.51 -5.20 30.02
CA ILE A 260 17.57 -4.20 30.56
C ILE A 260 17.74 -2.86 29.87
N LEU A 261 18.98 -2.45 29.59
CA LEU A 261 19.29 -1.18 28.92
C LEU A 261 18.81 -1.12 27.46
N ALA A 262 18.50 -2.27 26.85
CA ALA A 262 17.92 -2.30 25.51
C ALA A 262 16.53 -1.64 25.45
N PHE A 263 15.80 -1.64 26.56
CA PHE A 263 14.46 -1.04 26.65
C PHE A 263 14.31 -0.02 27.79
N ASP A 264 15.30 0.12 28.67
CA ASP A 264 15.38 1.19 29.67
C ASP A 264 16.78 1.85 29.64
N PRO A 265 17.13 2.53 28.54
CA PRO A 265 18.49 3.03 28.31
C PRO A 265 18.92 4.11 29.31
N GLU A 266 17.99 4.75 30.02
CA GLU A 266 18.28 5.80 30.99
C GLU A 266 18.40 5.29 32.44
N ASN A 267 18.34 3.97 32.64
CA ASN A 267 18.42 3.39 33.97
C ASN A 267 19.83 3.51 34.59
N GLN A 268 20.01 4.52 35.44
CA GLN A 268 21.27 4.82 36.11
C GLN A 268 21.72 3.72 37.07
N GLU A 269 20.78 3.02 37.72
CA GLU A 269 21.09 1.92 38.64
C GLU A 269 21.72 0.73 37.89
N ILE A 270 21.11 0.34 36.77
CA ILE A 270 21.63 -0.74 35.93
C ILE A 270 22.98 -0.37 35.31
N LYS A 271 23.14 0.88 34.83
CA LYS A 271 24.44 1.37 34.31
C LYS A 271 25.55 1.20 35.35
N ARG A 272 25.35 1.70 36.57
CA ARG A 272 26.32 1.58 37.67
C ARG A 272 26.62 0.13 38.03
N THR A 273 25.60 -0.73 38.05
CA THR A 273 25.72 -2.16 38.37
C THR A 273 26.59 -2.88 37.33
N VAL A 274 26.35 -2.60 36.05
CA VAL A 274 27.16 -3.12 34.93
C VAL A 274 28.60 -2.63 35.03
N ASP A 275 28.83 -1.34 35.22
CA ASP A 275 30.19 -0.76 35.30
C ASP A 275 31.00 -1.34 36.47
N THR A 276 30.39 -1.44 37.65
CA THR A 276 31.01 -2.04 38.83
C THR A 276 31.42 -3.49 38.58
N THR A 277 30.54 -4.26 37.94
CA THR A 277 30.78 -5.68 37.68
C THR A 277 31.84 -5.88 36.59
N ILE A 278 31.87 -5.02 35.57
CA ILE A 278 32.94 -5.00 34.55
C ILE A 278 34.30 -4.76 35.23
N LEU A 279 34.39 -3.81 36.15
CA LEU A 279 35.63 -3.53 36.88
C LEU A 279 36.08 -4.74 37.71
N GLN A 280 35.16 -5.37 38.43
CA GLN A 280 35.44 -6.59 39.21
C GLN A 280 35.93 -7.74 38.33
N SER A 281 35.27 -7.99 37.19
CA SER A 281 35.67 -9.03 36.23
C SER A 281 37.10 -8.82 35.74
N LYS A 282 37.46 -7.59 35.36
CA LYS A 282 38.82 -7.24 34.92
C LYS A 282 39.87 -7.44 36.01
N ASN A 283 39.55 -7.13 37.26
CA ASN A 283 40.48 -7.32 38.37
C ASN A 283 40.72 -8.81 38.65
N LEU A 284 39.68 -9.65 38.54
CA LEU A 284 39.80 -11.10 38.67
C LEU A 284 40.60 -11.74 37.54
N GLU A 285 40.48 -11.23 36.31
CA GLU A 285 41.29 -11.68 35.17
C GLU A 285 42.78 -11.35 35.35
N LYS A 286 43.10 -10.18 35.91
CA LYS A 286 44.49 -9.76 36.19
C LYS A 286 45.14 -10.49 37.37
N ALA A 287 44.32 -11.07 38.25
CA ALA A 287 44.78 -11.80 39.43
C ALA A 287 44.99 -13.31 39.16
N LYS A 288 44.67 -13.78 37.95
CA LYS A 288 44.96 -15.14 37.46
C LYS A 288 46.25 -15.14 36.65
#